data_AF-M0H6L7-F1
#
_entry.id   AF-M0H6L7-F1
#
_cell.length_a   1.000
_cell.length_b   1.000
_cell.length_c   1.000
_cell.angle_alpha   90.00
_cell.angle_beta   90.00
_cell.angle_gamma   90.00
#
_symmetry.space_group_name_H-M   'P 1'
#
loop_
_entity.id
_entity.type
_entity.pdbx_description
1 polymer ?
#
loop_
_entity_poly.entity_id
_entity_poly.type
_entity_poly.pdbx_seq_one_letter_code
_entity_poly.pdbx_strand_id
1 'polypeptide(L)'
;MEYPDYSDVELFLEDQEPEWTRLLERSQQRHEQRLEDELDRIDDQLQQRDKIHEDAIEELKSKLDWYKQRLKDLYHHSFGQQEKKQRLKNQIDRFYKELRTEKRQHWRDIQELESERRQLLVEIDEHDDTNSWFKTLYD
;
A
#
# COMPACT_ATOMS: atom_id res chain seq x y z
N MET A 1 -28.17 -17.52 -59.20
CA MET A 1 -27.94 -16.38 -58.29
C MET A 1 -26.53 -15.92 -58.53
N GLU A 2 -26.41 -14.75 -59.12
CA GLU A 2 -25.14 -14.04 -59.29
C GLU A 2 -24.81 -13.46 -57.91
N TYR A 3 -23.68 -13.87 -57.33
CA TYR A 3 -23.22 -13.29 -56.07
C TYR A 3 -22.89 -11.82 -56.34
N PRO A 4 -23.30 -10.88 -55.46
CA PRO A 4 -22.87 -9.50 -55.58
C PRO A 4 -21.34 -9.47 -55.57
N ASP A 5 -20.75 -8.80 -56.56
CA ASP A 5 -19.31 -8.59 -56.64
C ASP A 5 -18.92 -7.56 -55.57
N TYR A 6 -18.28 -8.04 -54.49
CA TYR A 6 -17.82 -7.22 -53.38
C TYR A 6 -16.38 -6.71 -53.58
N SER A 7 -15.81 -6.86 -54.77
CA SER A 7 -14.44 -6.38 -55.07
C SER A 7 -14.29 -4.86 -54.92
N ASP A 8 -15.37 -4.09 -55.10
CA ASP A 8 -15.37 -2.64 -54.87
C ASP A 8 -15.52 -2.24 -53.38
N VAL A 9 -15.88 -3.19 -52.50
CA VAL A 9 -16.05 -2.94 -51.05
C VAL A 9 -14.75 -3.15 -50.29
N GLU A 10 -13.80 -3.92 -50.84
CA GLU A 10 -12.47 -4.13 -50.25
C GLU A 10 -11.60 -2.85 -50.30
N LEU A 11 -11.81 -1.95 -51.27
CA LEU A 11 -11.00 -0.74 -51.48
C LEU A 11 -11.36 0.45 -50.57
N PHE A 12 -12.46 0.38 -49.80
CA PHE A 12 -12.92 1.50 -48.95
C PHE A 12 -12.66 1.31 -47.45
N LEU A 13 -12.16 0.14 -47.05
CA LEU A 13 -11.93 -0.21 -45.64
C LEU A 13 -10.46 -0.18 -45.23
N GLU A 14 -9.53 0.08 -46.14
CA GLU A 14 -8.09 0.03 -45.86
C GLU A 14 -7.56 1.16 -44.95
N ASP A 15 -8.33 2.22 -44.71
CA ASP A 15 -7.81 3.44 -44.04
C ASP A 15 -8.58 3.84 -42.77
N GLN A 16 -9.52 3.00 -42.30
CA GLN A 16 -10.17 3.22 -41.01
C GLN A 16 -9.86 2.09 -40.05
N GLU A 17 -9.09 2.41 -39.01
CA GLU A 17 -9.02 1.58 -37.83
C GLU A 17 -10.44 1.22 -37.35
N PRO A 18 -10.73 -0.08 -37.14
CA PRO A 18 -12.05 -0.52 -36.74
C PRO A 18 -12.48 0.17 -35.44
N GLU A 19 -13.75 0.55 -35.29
CA GLU A 19 -14.25 1.19 -34.07
C GLU A 19 -13.94 0.39 -32.78
N TRP A 20 -13.80 -0.94 -32.89
CA TRP A 20 -13.45 -1.82 -31.78
C TRP A 20 -11.99 -1.67 -31.31
N THR A 21 -11.02 -1.29 -32.15
CA THR A 21 -9.62 -1.07 -31.72
C THR A 21 -9.56 0.14 -30.79
N ARG A 22 -10.16 1.25 -31.21
CA ARG A 22 -10.29 2.49 -30.39
C ARG A 22 -11.03 2.25 -29.08
N LEU A 23 -12.04 1.39 -29.08
CA LEU A 23 -12.77 1.01 -27.85
C LEU A 23 -11.86 0.21 -26.90
N LEU A 24 -11.09 -0.74 -27.43
CA LEU A 24 -10.16 -1.57 -26.68
C LEU A 24 -9.04 -0.74 -26.06
N GLU A 25 -8.39 0.13 -26.85
CA GLU A 25 -7.36 1.05 -26.38
C GLU A 25 -7.88 1.96 -25.25
N ARG A 26 -9.06 2.55 -25.44
CA ARG A 26 -9.67 3.42 -24.42
C ARG A 26 -10.08 2.66 -23.15
N SER A 27 -10.34 1.36 -23.26
CA SER A 27 -10.60 0.51 -22.10
C SER A 27 -9.30 0.20 -21.36
N GLN A 28 -8.23 -0.10 -22.10
CA GLN A 28 -6.90 -0.40 -21.55
C GLN A 28 -6.29 0.82 -20.85
N GLN A 29 -6.29 1.99 -21.49
CA GLN A 29 -5.85 3.25 -20.87
C GLN A 29 -6.60 3.55 -19.57
N ARG A 30 -7.91 3.25 -19.54
CA ARG A 30 -8.72 3.42 -18.33
C ARG A 30 -8.48 2.36 -17.27
N HIS A 31 -7.88 1.23 -17.61
CA HIS A 31 -7.50 0.20 -16.67
C HIS A 31 -6.13 0.51 -16.08
N GLU A 32 -5.16 0.83 -16.93
CA GLU A 32 -3.82 1.31 -16.54
C GLU A 32 -3.91 2.50 -15.60
N GLN A 33 -4.69 3.53 -15.94
CA GLN A 33 -4.90 4.69 -15.08
C GLN A 33 -5.49 4.32 -13.70
N ARG A 34 -6.34 3.29 -13.62
CA ARG A 34 -6.87 2.83 -12.32
C ARG A 34 -5.79 2.14 -11.49
N LEU A 35 -4.93 1.35 -12.13
CA LEU A 35 -3.82 0.68 -11.45
C LEU A 35 -2.79 1.70 -10.93
N GLU A 36 -2.51 2.75 -11.72
CA GLU A 36 -1.70 3.89 -11.29
C GLU A 36 -2.33 4.63 -10.10
N ASP A 37 -3.62 4.98 -10.18
CA ASP A 37 -4.36 5.61 -9.07
C ASP A 37 -4.32 4.74 -7.80
N GLU A 38 -4.39 3.41 -7.93
CA GLU A 38 -4.27 2.47 -6.81
C GLU A 38 -2.86 2.41 -6.23
N LEU A 39 -1.80 2.49 -7.06
CA LEU A 39 -0.42 2.59 -6.58
C LEU A 39 -0.18 3.88 -5.77
N ASP A 40 -0.65 5.02 -6.29
CA ASP A 40 -0.55 6.30 -5.58
C ASP A 40 -1.27 6.24 -4.23
N ARG A 41 -2.45 5.61 -4.19
CA ARG A 41 -3.19 5.40 -2.95
C ARG A 41 -2.41 4.53 -1.95
N ILE A 42 -1.73 3.47 -2.40
CA ILE A 42 -0.92 2.62 -1.52
C ILE A 42 0.27 3.42 -0.97
N ASP A 43 0.93 4.22 -1.79
CA ASP A 43 2.05 5.06 -1.35
C ASP A 43 1.60 6.09 -0.29
N ASP A 44 0.42 6.72 -0.47
CA ASP A 44 -0.21 7.57 0.54
C ASP A 44 -0.51 6.81 1.85
N GLN A 45 -1.02 5.58 1.75
CA GLN A 45 -1.31 4.74 2.92
C GLN A 45 -0.05 4.36 3.69
N LEU A 46 1.05 4.07 3.00
CA LEU A 46 2.36 3.81 3.62
C LEU A 46 2.84 5.03 4.40
N GLN A 47 2.82 6.21 3.80
CA GLN A 47 3.22 7.45 4.48
C GLN A 47 2.35 7.76 5.71
N GLN A 48 1.03 7.58 5.59
CA GLN A 48 0.12 7.79 6.71
C GLN A 48 0.39 6.78 7.85
N ARG A 49 0.65 5.53 7.53
CA ARG A 49 0.96 4.50 8.53
C ARG A 49 2.29 4.72 9.21
N ASP A 50 3.32 5.17 8.50
CA ASP A 50 4.59 5.58 9.08
C ASP A 50 4.38 6.69 10.10
N LYS A 51 3.63 7.73 9.73
CA LYS A 51 3.32 8.84 10.64
C LYS A 51 2.56 8.39 11.89
N ILE A 52 1.51 7.59 11.72
CA ILE A 52 0.74 7.06 12.86
C ILE A 52 1.64 6.23 13.78
N HIS A 53 2.52 5.42 13.20
CA HIS A 53 3.47 4.61 13.96
C HIS A 53 4.47 5.46 14.76
N GLU A 54 5.02 6.50 14.14
CA GLU A 54 5.94 7.44 14.78
C GLU A 54 5.28 8.16 15.96
N ASP A 55 4.08 8.71 15.74
CA ASP A 55 3.30 9.39 16.78
C ASP A 55 3.02 8.45 17.97
N ALA A 56 2.60 7.20 17.69
CA ALA A 56 2.33 6.20 18.71
C ALA A 56 3.59 5.80 19.49
N ILE A 57 4.74 5.64 18.80
CA ILE A 57 6.02 5.35 19.44
C ILE A 57 6.46 6.50 20.33
N GLU A 58 6.34 7.74 19.87
CA GLU A 58 6.73 8.92 20.63
C GLU A 58 5.90 9.05 21.91
N GLU A 59 4.58 8.89 21.81
CA GLU A 59 3.68 8.92 22.96
C GLU A 59 4.04 7.83 23.98
N LEU A 60 4.26 6.60 23.52
CA LEU A 60 4.64 5.46 24.39
C LEU A 60 6.00 5.68 25.07
N LYS A 61 6.98 6.24 24.35
CA LYS A 61 8.31 6.58 24.90
C LYS A 61 8.20 7.67 25.96
N SER A 62 7.46 8.74 25.68
CA SER A 62 7.23 9.83 26.63
C SER A 62 6.58 9.33 27.93
N LYS A 63 5.54 8.48 27.81
CA LYS A 63 4.93 7.82 28.98
C LYS A 63 5.95 6.95 29.71
N LEU A 64 6.72 6.11 29.02
CA LEU A 64 7.75 5.26 29.63
C LEU A 64 8.75 6.08 30.45
N ASP A 65 9.23 7.19 29.91
CA ASP A 65 10.21 8.03 30.58
C ASP A 65 9.60 8.71 31.81
N TRP A 66 8.35 9.17 31.74
CA TRP A 66 7.61 9.66 32.90
C TRP A 66 7.51 8.60 34.01
N TYR A 67 7.12 7.37 33.67
CA TYR A 67 6.99 6.27 34.64
C TYR A 67 8.33 5.85 35.23
N LYS A 68 9.40 5.81 34.43
CA LYS A 68 10.76 5.53 34.90
C LYS A 68 11.26 6.59 35.87
N GLN A 69 11.03 7.86 35.56
CA GLN A 69 11.42 8.97 36.44
C GLN A 69 10.66 8.87 37.77
N ARG A 70 9.35 8.63 37.72
CA ARG A 70 8.52 8.41 38.91
C ARG A 70 9.03 7.25 39.77
N LEU A 71 9.46 6.16 39.14
CA LEU A 71 10.02 5.01 39.83
C LEU A 71 11.37 5.35 40.48
N LYS A 72 12.25 6.07 39.77
CA LYS A 72 13.53 6.56 40.29
C LYS A 72 13.34 7.47 41.51
N ASP A 73 12.40 8.40 41.44
CA ASP A 73 12.08 9.30 42.55
C ASP A 73 11.62 8.53 43.79
N LEU A 74 10.79 7.49 43.61
CA LEU A 74 10.36 6.60 44.70
C LEU A 74 11.49 5.77 45.30
N TYR A 75 12.49 5.39 44.50
CA TYR A 75 13.69 4.75 45.03
C TYR A 75 14.52 5.70 45.87
N HIS A 76 14.58 6.99 45.51
CA HIS A 76 15.40 7.98 46.20
C HIS A 76 14.75 8.54 47.47
N HIS A 77 13.43 8.75 47.49
CA HIS A 77 12.75 9.51 48.55
C HIS A 77 11.87 8.67 49.50
N SER A 78 11.70 7.36 49.26
CA SER A 78 10.72 6.59 50.04
C SER A 78 11.18 5.17 50.39
N PHE A 79 11.42 4.96 51.69
CA PHE A 79 11.50 3.65 52.32
C PHE A 79 10.07 3.10 52.55
N GLY A 80 9.83 1.84 52.20
CA GLY A 80 8.55 1.16 52.49
C GLY A 80 7.48 1.15 51.39
N GLN A 81 7.63 1.89 50.28
CA GLN A 81 6.63 1.90 49.18
C GLN A 81 6.83 0.78 48.15
N GLN A 82 7.04 -0.47 48.58
CA GLN A 82 7.30 -1.58 47.66
C GLN A 82 6.14 -1.85 46.71
N GLU A 83 4.90 -1.81 47.20
CA GLU A 83 3.73 -2.06 46.35
C GLU A 83 3.62 -1.02 45.21
N LYS A 84 3.85 0.26 45.51
CA LYS A 84 3.83 1.33 44.51
C LYS A 84 4.97 1.19 43.49
N LYS A 85 6.17 0.81 43.94
CA LYS A 85 7.31 0.50 43.06
C LYS A 85 6.97 -0.66 42.13
N GLN A 86 6.36 -1.73 42.65
CA GLN A 86 5.96 -2.88 41.84
C GLN A 86 4.88 -2.52 40.81
N ARG A 87 3.89 -1.70 41.19
CA ARG A 87 2.86 -1.22 40.25
C ARG A 87 3.47 -0.43 39.08
N LEU A 88 4.40 0.49 39.37
CA LEU A 88 5.10 1.25 38.32
C LEU A 88 5.95 0.35 37.41
N LYS A 89 6.65 -0.65 37.98
CA LYS A 89 7.39 -1.64 37.18
C LYS A 89 6.47 -2.40 36.24
N ASN A 90 5.33 -2.90 36.75
CA ASN A 90 4.36 -3.61 35.93
C ASN A 90 3.78 -2.72 34.81
N GLN A 91 3.57 -1.42 35.07
CA GLN A 91 3.14 -0.47 34.04
C GLN A 91 4.23 -0.23 32.98
N ILE A 92 5.50 -0.06 33.40
CA ILE A 92 6.64 0.06 32.49
C ILE A 92 6.76 -1.19 31.60
N ASP A 93 6.65 -2.38 32.18
CA ASP A 93 6.70 -3.65 31.44
C ASP A 93 5.54 -3.77 30.44
N ARG A 94 4.35 -3.29 30.81
CA ARG A 94 3.20 -3.22 29.91
C ARG A 94 3.48 -2.30 28.72
N PHE A 95 4.00 -1.09 28.95
CA PHE A 95 4.34 -0.19 27.85
C PHE A 95 5.43 -0.75 26.93
N TYR A 96 6.41 -1.48 27.47
CA TYR A 96 7.39 -2.18 26.62
C TYR A 96 6.75 -3.27 25.76
N LYS A 97 5.77 -4.01 26.29
CA LYS A 97 5.03 -5.00 25.51
C LYS A 97 4.20 -4.33 24.41
N GLU A 98 3.51 -3.24 24.75
CA GLU A 98 2.75 -2.43 23.79
C GLU A 98 3.66 -1.92 22.66
N LEU A 99 4.83 -1.35 22.99
CA LEU A 99 5.80 -0.88 21.99
C LEU A 99 6.33 -2.00 21.08
N ARG A 100 6.52 -3.22 21.60
CA ARG A 100 6.90 -4.38 20.76
C ARG A 100 5.75 -4.83 19.85
N THR A 101 4.52 -4.79 20.35
CA THR A 101 3.34 -5.12 19.54
C THR A 101 3.15 -4.11 18.44
N GLU A 102 3.27 -2.82 18.75
CA GLU A 102 3.14 -1.72 17.79
C GLU A 102 4.14 -1.86 16.64
N LYS A 103 5.42 -2.08 16.95
CA LYS A 103 6.46 -2.34 15.92
C LYS A 103 6.16 -3.54 15.03
N ARG A 104 5.63 -4.62 15.61
CA ARG A 104 5.29 -5.81 14.82
C ARG A 104 4.07 -5.57 13.94
N GLN A 105 3.10 -4.81 14.44
CA GLN A 105 1.90 -4.48 13.67
C GLN A 105 2.27 -3.59 12.49
N HIS A 106 3.01 -2.51 12.76
CA HIS A 106 3.51 -1.62 11.71
C HIS A 106 4.34 -2.35 10.64
N TRP A 107 5.23 -3.26 11.03
CA TRP A 107 5.97 -4.06 10.06
C TRP A 107 5.07 -4.94 9.19
N ARG A 108 4.04 -5.58 9.77
CA ARG A 108 3.08 -6.38 8.99
C ARG A 108 2.29 -5.51 8.02
N ASP A 109 1.82 -4.37 8.52
CA ASP A 109 1.05 -3.40 7.75
C ASP A 109 1.84 -2.89 6.53
N ILE A 110 3.15 -2.63 6.68
CA ILE A 110 4.04 -2.30 5.56
C ILE A 110 4.16 -3.47 4.60
N GLN A 111 4.43 -4.68 5.09
CA GLN A 111 4.63 -5.85 4.23
C GLN A 111 3.38 -6.22 3.42
N GLU A 112 2.19 -6.01 3.99
CA GLU A 112 0.91 -6.20 3.29
C GLU A 112 0.78 -5.20 2.13
N LEU A 113 0.97 -3.90 2.41
CA LEU A 113 0.89 -2.84 1.40
C LEU A 113 1.98 -2.98 0.31
N GLU A 114 3.21 -3.34 0.69
CA GLU A 114 4.28 -3.62 -0.29
C GLU A 114 3.96 -4.84 -1.17
N SER A 115 3.27 -5.84 -0.61
CA SER A 115 2.82 -6.99 -1.39
C SER A 115 1.75 -6.60 -2.40
N GLU A 116 0.76 -5.82 -1.99
CA GLU A 116 -0.28 -5.27 -2.87
C GLU A 116 0.35 -4.42 -3.98
N ARG A 117 1.29 -3.54 -3.64
CA ARG A 117 2.04 -2.72 -4.61
C ARG A 117 2.76 -3.57 -5.65
N ARG A 118 3.41 -4.66 -5.24
CA ARG A 118 4.08 -5.58 -6.17
C ARG A 118 3.08 -6.30 -7.09
N GLN A 119 1.89 -6.66 -6.60
CA GLN A 119 0.86 -7.30 -7.41
C GLN A 119 0.35 -6.34 -8.49
N LEU A 120 0.05 -5.09 -8.13
CA LEU A 120 -0.38 -4.08 -9.10
C LEU A 120 0.69 -3.79 -10.16
N LEU A 121 1.97 -3.73 -9.76
CA LEU A 121 3.07 -3.54 -10.72
C LEU A 121 3.19 -4.70 -11.71
N VAL A 122 3.01 -5.94 -11.24
CA VAL A 122 2.96 -7.12 -12.13
C VAL A 122 1.76 -7.04 -13.06
N GLU A 123 0.60 -6.63 -12.56
CA GLU A 123 -0.60 -6.48 -13.39
C GLU A 123 -0.38 -5.43 -14.50
N ILE A 124 0.25 -4.29 -14.19
CA ILE A 124 0.64 -3.29 -15.19
C ILE A 124 1.59 -3.89 -16.24
N ASP A 125 2.65 -4.58 -15.81
CA ASP A 125 3.64 -5.19 -16.71
C ASP A 125 3.00 -6.24 -17.63
N GLU A 126 2.11 -7.08 -17.10
CA GLU A 126 1.35 -8.05 -17.89
C GLU A 126 0.43 -7.37 -18.92
N HIS A 127 -0.16 -6.22 -18.57
CA HIS A 127 -0.96 -5.43 -19.50
C HIS A 127 -0.11 -4.79 -20.60
N ASP A 128 1.07 -4.28 -20.26
CA ASP A 128 2.02 -3.70 -21.21
C ASP A 128 2.57 -4.74 -22.19
N ASP A 129 2.95 -5.92 -21.71
CA ASP A 129 3.41 -7.03 -22.54
C ASP A 129 2.31 -7.53 -23.48
N THR A 130 1.08 -7.65 -22.97
CA THR A 130 -0.09 -8.01 -23.78
C THR A 130 -0.34 -6.96 -24.87
N ASN A 131 -0.24 -5.68 -24.54
CA ASN A 131 -0.40 -4.58 -25.48
C ASN A 131 0.69 -4.57 -26.56
N SER A 132 1.94 -4.82 -26.17
CA SER A 132 3.08 -4.97 -27.09
C SER A 132 2.85 -6.09 -28.10
N TRP A 133 2.37 -7.26 -27.64
CA TRP A 133 2.06 -8.39 -28.51
C TRP A 133 0.91 -8.09 -29.48
N PHE A 134 -0.17 -7.44 -29.02
CA PHE A 134 -1.29 -7.06 -29.88
C PHE A 134 -0.89 -6.05 -30.96
N LYS A 135 -0.06 -5.05 -30.64
CA LYS A 135 0.46 -4.09 -31.63
C LYS A 135 1.27 -4.78 -32.73
N THR A 136 2.16 -5.70 -32.36
CA THR A 136 2.96 -6.45 -33.36
C THR A 136 2.17 -7.40 -34.27
N LEU A 137 0.91 -7.70 -33.95
CA LEU A 137 0.06 -8.61 -34.72
C LEU A 137 -0.86 -7.90 -35.72
N TYR A 138 -1.09 -6.61 -35.50
CA TYR A 138 -2.01 -5.78 -36.30
C TYR A 138 -1.30 -4.62 -37.03
N ASP A 139 0.01 -4.43 -36.83
CA ASP A 139 0.94 -3.66 -37.67
C ASP A 139 1.56 -4.52 -38.79
#